data_AF-A0A2D7N8Q5-F1
#
_entry.id   AF-A0A2D7N8Q5-F1
#
_cell.length_a   1.000
_cell.length_b   1.000
_cell.length_c   1.000
_cell.angle_alpha   90.00
_cell.angle_beta   90.00
_cell.angle_gamma   90.00
#
_symmetry.space_group_name_H-M   'P 1'
#
loop_
_entity.id
_entity.type
_entity.pdbx_description
1 polymer ?
#
loop_
_entity_poly.entity_id
_entity_poly.type
_entity_poly.pdbx_seq_one_letter_code
_entity_poly.pdbx_strand_id
1 'polypeptide(L)' 'KNNNKNKPVCFGDLSQINKKDIEIANNIIKDIVYDIKWQNGDIAMINNFFIMHGRRSFRGSRSILASLIK' A
#
# COMPACT_ATOMS: atom_id res chain seq x y z
N LYS A 1 -0.99 -6.86 17.97
CA LYS A 1 -0.10 -7.39 16.91
C LYS A 1 1.32 -6.93 17.20
N ASN A 2 2.20 -7.82 17.65
CA ASN A 2 3.61 -7.51 17.93
C ASN A 2 4.36 -7.27 16.62
N ASN A 3 4.64 -6.01 16.30
CA ASN A 3 5.55 -5.63 15.22
C ASN A 3 7.00 -5.81 15.70
N ASN A 4 7.51 -7.04 15.69
CA ASN A 4 8.96 -7.25 15.64
C ASN A 4 9.44 -6.70 14.29
N LYS A 5 9.90 -5.44 14.30
CA LYS A 5 10.38 -4.67 13.13
C LYS A 5 11.57 -5.28 12.38
N ASN A 6 12.02 -6.48 12.77
CA ASN A 6 13.30 -7.05 12.36
C ASN A 6 13.20 -8.40 11.63
N LYS A 7 12.01 -8.88 11.26
CA LYS A 7 11.93 -10.01 10.33
C LYS A 7 11.90 -9.46 8.90
N PRO A 8 13.01 -9.53 8.13
CA PRO A 8 13.00 -9.11 6.75
C PRO A 8 12.04 -10.00 5.96
N VAL A 9 11.33 -9.40 5.01
CA VAL A 9 10.61 -10.16 3.99
C VAL A 9 11.66 -10.93 3.19
N CYS A 10 11.47 -12.24 3.08
CA CYS A 10 12.36 -13.18 2.40
C CYS A 10 11.55 -14.05 1.42
N PHE A 11 12.25 -14.78 0.57
CA PHE A 11 11.63 -15.79 -0.29
C PHE A 11 11.10 -16.97 0.54
N GLY A 12 10.28 -17.83 -0.08
CA GLY A 12 9.71 -19.01 0.59
C GLY A 12 10.75 -20.03 1.08
N ASP A 13 11.97 -19.97 0.53
CA ASP A 13 13.13 -20.76 0.94
C ASP A 13 13.99 -20.06 2.02
N LEU A 14 13.51 -18.93 2.57
CA LEU A 14 14.19 -18.07 3.56
C LEU A 14 15.40 -17.29 3.04
N SER A 15 15.74 -17.40 1.75
CA SER A 15 16.77 -16.54 1.16
C SER A 15 16.33 -15.08 1.15
N GLN A 16 17.28 -14.16 1.31
CA GLN A 16 16.97 -12.73 1.36
C GLN A 16 16.59 -12.22 -0.02
N ILE A 17 15.53 -11.40 -0.09
CA ILE A 17 15.23 -10.65 -1.29
C ILE A 17 16.25 -9.52 -1.43
N ASN A 18 16.87 -9.39 -2.60
CA ASN A 18 17.84 -8.34 -2.86
C ASN A 18 17.19 -6.96 -2.72
N LYS A 19 17.83 -6.06 -1.98
CA LYS A 19 17.32 -4.70 -1.76
C LYS A 19 17.13 -3.93 -3.07
N LYS A 20 17.98 -4.18 -4.07
CA LYS A 20 17.88 -3.52 -5.39
C LYS A 20 16.57 -3.88 -6.09
N ASP A 21 16.13 -5.14 -6.00
CA ASP A 21 14.90 -5.60 -6.64
C ASP A 21 13.67 -4.98 -5.97
N ILE A 22 13.68 -4.88 -4.63
CA ILE A 22 12.64 -4.18 -3.86
C ILE A 22 12.58 -2.70 -4.26
N GLU A 23 13.74 -2.07 -4.45
CA GLU A 23 13.82 -0.66 -4.86
C GLU A 23 13.25 -0.44 -6.26
N ILE A 24 13.54 -1.33 -7.21
CA ILE A 24 12.95 -1.30 -8.55
C ILE A 24 11.42 -1.40 -8.47
N ALA A 25 10.90 -2.38 -7.73
CA ALA A 25 9.46 -2.53 -7.55
C ALA A 25 8.82 -1.27 -6.94
N ASN A 26 9.46 -0.67 -5.93
CA ASN A 26 9.00 0.58 -5.33
C ASN A 26 8.99 1.75 -6.32
N ASN A 27 9.98 1.84 -7.20
CA ASN A 27 10.02 2.91 -8.20
C ASN A 27 8.92 2.74 -9.25
N ILE A 28 8.69 1.51 -9.73
CA ILE A 28 7.55 1.21 -10.61
C ILE A 28 6.23 1.61 -9.93
N ILE A 29 6.04 1.24 -8.65
CA ILE A 29 4.83 1.62 -7.90
C ILE A 29 4.68 3.15 -7.85
N LYS A 30 5.75 3.90 -7.61
CA LYS A 30 5.69 5.38 -7.59
C LYS A 30 5.31 5.97 -8.94
N ASP A 31 5.67 5.31 -10.04
CA ASP A 31 5.38 5.78 -11.39
C ASP A 31 3.93 5.47 -11.82
N ILE A 32 3.36 4.35 -11.34
CA ILE A 32 2.00 3.92 -11.71
C ILE A 32 0.92 4.28 -10.68
N VAL A 33 1.30 4.74 -9.49
CA VAL A 33 0.34 5.06 -8.42
C VAL A 33 -0.49 6.28 -8.80
N TYR A 34 -1.79 6.19 -8.58
CA TYR A 34 -2.72 7.29 -8.75
C TYR A 34 -3.19 7.81 -7.38
N ASP A 35 -2.94 9.09 -7.09
CA ASP A 35 -3.35 9.72 -5.83
C ASP A 35 -4.77 10.31 -5.96
N ILE A 36 -5.76 9.66 -5.35
CA ILE A 36 -7.14 10.17 -5.29
C ILE A 36 -7.19 11.44 -4.44
N LYS A 37 -7.60 12.56 -5.06
CA LYS A 37 -7.82 13.86 -4.41
C LYS A 37 -9.24 13.92 -3.83
N TRP A 38 -9.43 13.22 -2.71
CA TRP A 38 -10.73 13.10 -2.02
C TRP A 38 -11.41 14.43 -1.75
N GLN A 39 -12.70 14.47 -2.07
CA GLN A 39 -13.67 15.47 -1.64
C GLN A 39 -14.74 14.81 -0.76
N ASN A 40 -15.46 15.61 0.01
CA ASN A 40 -16.56 15.10 0.82
C ASN A 40 -17.66 14.51 -0.07
N GLY A 41 -18.05 13.27 0.21
CA GLY A 41 -19.06 12.55 -0.57
C GLY A 41 -18.49 11.64 -1.66
N ASP A 42 -17.20 11.73 -1.96
CA ASP A 42 -16.55 10.80 -2.90
C ASP A 42 -16.63 9.35 -2.40
N ILE A 43 -16.76 8.42 -3.34
CA ILE A 43 -16.70 6.98 -3.11
C ILE A 43 -15.72 6.38 -4.11
N ALA A 44 -14.75 5.62 -3.62
CA ALA A 44 -13.86 4.81 -4.45
C ALA A 44 -14.25 3.34 -4.32
N MET A 45 -14.53 2.69 -5.45
CA MET A 45 -14.72 1.25 -5.52
C MET A 45 -13.44 0.60 -6.03
N ILE A 46 -12.86 -0.29 -5.24
CA ILE A 46 -11.56 -0.91 -5.52
C ILE A 46 -11.75 -2.41 -5.64
N ASN A 47 -11.26 -3.00 -6.73
CA ASN A 47 -11.13 -4.45 -6.83
C ASN A 47 -9.84 -4.91 -6.15
N ASN A 48 -9.97 -5.54 -4.98
CA ASN A 48 -8.86 -5.92 -4.12
C ASN A 48 -7.96 -7.05 -4.70
N PHE A 49 -8.38 -7.69 -5.80
CA PHE A 49 -7.56 -8.68 -6.50
C PHE A 49 -6.58 -8.06 -7.50
N PHE A 50 -6.88 -6.86 -8.01
CA PHE A 50 -6.07 -6.23 -9.06
C PHE A 50 -5.29 -5.00 -8.57
N ILE A 51 -5.74 -4.37 -7.49
CA ILE A 51 -5.24 -3.05 -7.09
C ILE A 51 -4.69 -3.10 -5.66
N MET A 52 -3.42 -2.69 -5.53
CA MET A 52 -2.87 -2.29 -4.23
C MET A 52 -3.30 -0.87 -3.90
N HIS A 53 -3.72 -0.62 -2.66
CA HIS A 53 -4.06 0.70 -2.17
C HIS A 53 -3.27 1.03 -0.91
N GLY A 54 -3.04 2.33 -0.70
CA GLY A 54 -2.28 2.85 0.43
C GLY A 54 -2.66 4.28 0.74
N ARG A 55 -1.87 4.94 1.59
CA ARG A 55 -2.16 6.31 2.02
C ARG A 55 -0.88 7.15 2.07
N ARG A 56 -0.93 8.35 1.49
CA ARG A 56 0.09 9.39 1.68
C ARG A 56 0.02 9.98 3.09
N SER A 57 1.15 10.46 3.61
CA SER A 57 1.18 11.25 4.84
C SER A 57 0.26 12.47 4.71
N PHE A 58 -0.46 12.82 5.78
CA PHE A 58 -1.33 14.00 5.83
C PHE A 58 -1.21 14.69 7.19
N ARG A 59 -1.68 15.93 7.28
CA ARG A 59 -1.78 16.73 8.52
C ARG A 59 -3.20 17.27 8.64
N GLY A 60 -3.66 17.54 9.87
CA GLY A 60 -5.01 18.02 10.15
C GLY A 60 -6.06 16.91 10.26
N SER A 61 -7.33 17.27 10.24
CA SER A 61 -8.45 16.34 10.39
C SER A 61 -8.87 15.74 9.04
N ARG A 62 -8.98 14.41 9.00
CA ARG A 62 -9.46 13.65 7.83
C ARG A 62 -10.17 12.39 8.31
N SER A 63 -11.33 12.09 7.73
CA SER A 63 -12.05 10.83 7.96
C SER A 63 -12.31 10.15 6.63
N ILE A 64 -12.04 8.85 6.54
CA ILE A 64 -12.33 7.98 5.40
C ILE A 64 -12.96 6.71 5.97
N LEU A 65 -14.12 6.34 5.45
CA LEU A 65 -14.82 5.10 5.81
C LEU A 65 -14.49 4.01 4.77
N ALA A 66 -14.51 2.76 5.20
CA ALA A 66 -14.27 1.61 4.33
C ALA A 66 -15.29 0.50 4.59
N SER A 67 -15.65 -0.23 3.54
CA SER A 67 -16.43 -1.45 3.60
C SER A 67 -15.76 -2.51 2.72
N LEU A 68 -15.82 -3.77 3.14
CA LEU A 68 -15.29 -4.90 2.38
C LEU A 68 -16.44 -5.78 1.91
N ILE A 69 -16.35 -6.22 0.66
CA ILE A 69 -17.30 -7.13 0.03
C ILE A 69 -16.61 -8.48 -0.11
N LYS A 70 -17.39 -9.55 0.03
CA LYS A 70 -16.92 -10.94 -0.09
C LYS A 70 -16.65 -11.33 -1.54
#